data_AF-A0A7C4QFP2-F1
#
_entry.id   AF-A0A7C4QFP2-F1
#
_cell.length_a   1.000
_cell.length_b   1.000
_cell.length_c   1.000
_cell.angle_alpha   90.00
_cell.angle_beta   90.00
_cell.angle_gamma   90.00
#
_symmetry.space_group_name_H-M   'P 1'
#
loop_
_entity.id
_entity.type
_entity.pdbx_description
1 polymer ?
#
loop_
_entity_poly.entity_id
_entity_poly.type
_entity_poly.pdbx_seq_one_letter_code
_entity_poly.pdbx_strand_id
1 'polypeptide(L)'
;MAHYLVKARPQTGRLPELRRRLDSGEIRAMRPFGAALHGGLDDARLEADGWALWEEEDYCRPPLAMERAAVLDAYFTDLSVEPVQPGQGWARIADRPRLWASA
;
A
#
# COMPACT_ATOMS: atom_id res chain seq x y z
N MET A 1 -16.86 -4.73 -4.17
CA MET A 1 -15.55 -4.07 -4.33
C MET A 1 -14.49 -5.14 -4.39
N ALA A 2 -13.45 -4.93 -5.20
CA ALA A 2 -12.37 -5.91 -5.31
C ALA A 2 -11.31 -5.60 -4.25
N HIS A 3 -10.77 -6.65 -3.63
CA HIS A 3 -9.66 -6.52 -2.70
C HIS A 3 -8.46 -7.24 -3.29
N TYR A 4 -7.30 -6.63 -3.14
CA TYR A 4 -6.05 -7.17 -3.66
C TYR A 4 -5.01 -7.20 -2.56
N LEU A 5 -4.35 -8.34 -2.37
CA LEU A 5 -3.06 -8.36 -1.70
C LEU A 5 -2.03 -7.80 -2.67
N VAL A 6 -1.48 -6.65 -2.33
CA VAL A 6 -0.46 -5.96 -3.11
C VAL A 6 0.91 -6.35 -2.58
N LYS A 7 1.83 -6.67 -3.49
CA LYS A 7 3.25 -6.91 -3.20
C LYS A 7 4.08 -6.00 -4.10
N ALA A 8 4.92 -5.15 -3.49
CA ALA A 8 5.76 -4.21 -4.24
C ALA A 8 7.11 -3.97 -3.56
N ARG A 9 8.15 -3.64 -4.34
CA ARG A 9 9.47 -3.28 -3.79
C ARG A 9 9.50 -1.80 -3.43
N PRO A 10 9.73 -1.43 -2.16
CA PRO A 10 9.85 -0.04 -1.77
C PRO A 10 11.17 0.57 -2.28
N GLN A 11 11.08 1.80 -2.79
CA GLN A 11 12.25 2.63 -3.06
C GLN A 11 12.69 3.26 -1.73
N THR A 12 13.64 2.62 -1.04
CA THR A 12 14.06 2.98 0.33
C THR A 12 14.43 4.47 0.49
N GLY A 13 15.08 5.07 -0.51
CA GLY A 13 15.42 6.51 -0.51
C GLY A 13 14.21 7.46 -0.55
N ARG A 14 13.03 6.97 -0.93
CA ARG A 14 11.79 7.76 -1.02
C ARG A 14 10.79 7.47 0.11
N LEU A 15 11.02 6.43 0.91
CA LEU A 15 10.15 6.07 2.02
C LEU A 15 9.99 7.19 3.07
N PRO A 16 11.03 7.97 3.44
CA PRO A 16 10.84 9.10 4.37
C PRO A 16 9.87 10.17 3.84
N GLU A 17 9.91 10.42 2.53
CA GLU A 17 8.98 11.35 1.88
C GLU A 17 7.55 10.80 1.91
N LEU A 18 7.36 9.52 1.59
CA LEU A 18 6.06 8.85 1.66
C LEU A 18 5.47 8.88 3.08
N ARG A 19 6.29 8.56 4.10
CA ARG A 19 5.88 8.62 5.51
C ARG A 19 5.35 10.00 5.87
N ARG A 20 6.08 11.06 5.51
CA ARG A 20 5.64 12.45 5.76
C ARG A 20 4.31 12.80 5.07
N ARG A 21 4.07 12.30 3.84
CA ARG A 21 2.80 12.51 3.12
C ARG A 21 1.64 11.74 3.73
N LEU A 22 1.92 10.58 4.34
CA LEU A 22 0.94 9.89 5.18
C LEU A 22 0.67 10.72 6.44
N ASP A 23 1.70 11.12 7.19
CA ASP A 23 1.56 11.86 8.45
C ASP A 23 0.80 13.20 8.29
N SER A 24 0.99 13.88 7.16
CA SER A 24 0.27 15.13 6.85
C SER A 24 -1.20 14.92 6.49
N GLY A 25 -1.63 13.68 6.23
CA GLY A 25 -2.96 13.34 5.73
C GLY A 25 -3.18 13.67 4.25
N GLU A 26 -2.14 14.06 3.51
CA GLU A 26 -2.24 14.45 2.10
C GLU A 26 -2.83 13.30 1.26
N ILE A 27 -2.33 12.08 1.44
CA ILE A 27 -2.83 10.91 0.70
C ILE A 27 -4.28 10.61 1.08
N ARG A 28 -4.65 10.73 2.36
CA ARG A 28 -6.02 10.51 2.85
C ARG A 28 -7.03 11.48 2.24
N ALA A 29 -6.60 12.69 1.92
CA ALA A 29 -7.44 13.72 1.31
C ALA A 29 -7.72 13.48 -0.18
N MET A 30 -6.95 12.61 -0.86
CA MET A 30 -7.17 12.28 -2.26
C MET A 30 -8.50 11.57 -2.49
N ARG A 31 -9.07 11.75 -3.67
CA ARG A 31 -10.35 11.14 -4.08
C ARG A 31 -10.20 10.43 -5.43
N PRO A 32 -10.90 9.30 -5.63
CA PRO A 32 -11.79 8.61 -4.68
C PRO A 32 -11.06 7.67 -3.70
N PHE A 33 -9.81 7.31 -3.99
CA PHE A 33 -9.08 6.20 -3.33
C PHE A 33 -8.30 6.57 -2.07
N GLY A 34 -8.10 7.85 -1.79
CA GLY A 34 -7.10 8.31 -0.83
C GLY A 34 -7.24 7.73 0.58
N ALA A 35 -8.47 7.50 1.05
CA ALA A 35 -8.72 6.93 2.37
C ALA A 35 -8.29 5.45 2.47
N ALA A 36 -8.63 4.64 1.46
CA ALA A 36 -8.23 3.23 1.39
C ALA A 36 -6.72 3.11 1.27
N LEU A 37 -6.14 3.82 0.29
CA LEU A 37 -4.70 3.81 0.03
C LEU A 37 -3.87 4.27 1.24
N HIS A 38 -4.32 5.33 1.92
CA HIS A 38 -3.63 5.81 3.12
C HIS A 38 -3.62 4.74 4.21
N GLY A 39 -4.76 4.08 4.48
CA GLY A 39 -4.83 3.00 5.46
C GLY A 39 -3.95 1.81 5.08
N GLY A 40 -4.02 1.38 3.81
CA GLY A 40 -3.21 0.29 3.28
C GLY A 40 -1.70 0.54 3.42
N LEU A 41 -1.24 1.75 3.07
CA LEU A 41 0.18 2.11 3.19
C LEU A 41 0.62 2.36 4.63
N ASP A 42 -0.23 2.94 5.49
CA ASP A 42 0.10 3.14 6.90
C ASP A 42 0.27 1.81 7.64
N ASP A 43 -0.54 0.81 7.28
CA ASP A 43 -0.48 -0.55 7.80
C ASP A 43 0.30 -1.53 6.91
N ALA A 44 1.07 -1.05 5.94
CA ALA A 44 1.89 -1.92 5.12
C ALA A 44 2.86 -2.75 5.99
N ARG A 45 3.07 -4.00 5.60
CA ARG A 45 3.97 -4.95 6.24
C ARG A 45 5.22 -5.17 5.40
N LEU A 46 6.31 -5.57 6.05
CA LEU A 46 7.57 -5.88 5.41
C LEU A 46 7.81 -7.38 5.40
N GLU A 47 8.12 -7.94 4.23
CA GLU A 47 8.60 -9.30 4.06
C GLU A 47 10.12 -9.39 4.30
N ALA A 48 10.62 -10.58 4.62
CA ALA A 48 12.03 -10.81 4.96
C ALA A 48 13.01 -10.41 3.84
N ASP A 49 12.56 -10.43 2.58
CA ASP A 49 13.32 -10.05 1.38
C ASP A 49 13.16 -8.56 1.02
N GLY A 50 12.55 -7.76 1.90
CA GLY A 50 12.42 -6.31 1.77
C GLY A 50 11.21 -5.82 0.98
N TRP A 51 10.27 -6.71 0.63
CA TRP A 51 9.05 -6.33 -0.07
C TRP A 51 8.00 -5.76 0.87
N ALA A 52 7.28 -4.75 0.39
CA ALA A 52 6.12 -4.18 1.08
C ALA A 52 4.84 -4.90 0.66
N LEU A 53 3.97 -5.14 1.63
CA LEU A 53 2.72 -5.87 1.47
C LEU A 53 1.58 -5.16 2.16
N TRP A 54 0.45 -5.04 1.48
CA TRP A 54 -0.78 -4.53 2.06
C TRP A 54 -1.99 -5.05 1.32
N GLU A 55 -3.15 -5.05 1.95
CA GLU A 55 -4.41 -5.26 1.23
C GLU A 55 -4.96 -3.90 0.81
N GLU A 56 -5.37 -3.80 -0.45
CA GLU A 56 -5.95 -2.59 -1.02
C GLU A 56 -7.38 -2.85 -1.52
N GLU A 57 -8.26 -1.92 -1.19
CA GLU A 57 -9.63 -1.90 -1.69
C GLU A 57 -9.67 -1.06 -2.97
N ASP A 58 -10.16 -1.66 -4.06
CA ASP A 58 -10.11 -1.03 -5.37
C ASP A 58 -11.45 -1.07 -6.11
N TYR A 59 -11.70 0.03 -6.82
CA TYR A 59 -12.91 0.33 -7.59
C TYR A 59 -12.61 0.45 -9.10
N CYS A 60 -11.34 0.36 -9.51
CA CYS A 60 -10.88 0.60 -10.87
C CYS A 60 -10.76 -0.68 -11.71
N ARG A 61 -10.70 -0.50 -13.04
CA ARG A 61 -10.18 -1.50 -13.99
C ARG A 61 -9.29 -0.78 -15.02
N PRO A 62 -8.01 -1.17 -15.20
CA PRO A 62 -7.28 -2.22 -14.48
C PRO A 62 -7.07 -1.88 -13.00
N PRO A 63 -6.76 -2.88 -12.15
CA PRO A 63 -6.65 -2.63 -10.72
C PRO A 63 -5.59 -1.60 -10.36
N LEU A 64 -5.88 -0.75 -9.38
CA LEU A 64 -5.01 0.26 -8.80
C LEU A 64 -4.56 1.36 -9.77
N ALA A 65 -5.26 1.56 -10.89
CA ALA A 65 -4.80 2.47 -11.95
C ALA A 65 -4.61 3.91 -11.44
N MET A 66 -5.51 4.39 -10.58
CA MET A 66 -5.48 5.77 -10.07
C MET A 66 -4.43 5.93 -8.96
N GLU A 67 -4.35 4.94 -8.07
CA GLU A 67 -3.42 4.83 -6.96
C GLU A 67 -1.98 4.76 -7.49
N ARG A 68 -1.75 3.96 -8.55
CA ARG A 68 -0.47 3.86 -9.25
C ARG A 68 -0.02 5.18 -9.82
N ALA A 69 -0.88 5.81 -10.62
CA ALA A 69 -0.56 7.08 -11.27
C ALA A 69 -0.31 8.22 -10.27
N ALA A 70 -1.02 8.24 -9.14
CA ALA A 70 -0.94 9.32 -8.17
C ALA A 70 0.16 9.14 -7.12
N VAL A 71 0.42 7.89 -6.69
CA VAL A 71 1.26 7.59 -5.53
C VAL A 71 2.16 6.39 -5.76
N LEU A 72 1.62 5.20 -6.06
CA LEU A 72 2.38 3.95 -5.89
C LEU A 72 3.61 3.87 -6.80
N ASP A 73 3.50 4.25 -8.07
CA ASP A 73 4.62 4.13 -9.01
C ASP A 73 5.77 5.12 -8.69
N ALA A 74 5.51 6.14 -7.87
CA ALA A 74 6.56 7.03 -7.38
C ALA A 74 7.41 6.38 -6.27
N TYR A 75 6.82 5.53 -5.42
CA TYR A 75 7.48 5.00 -4.22
C TYR A 75 7.81 3.51 -4.29
N PHE A 76 7.20 2.78 -5.22
CA PHE A 76 7.34 1.34 -5.34
C PHE A 76 7.69 0.92 -6.76
N THR A 77 8.38 -0.21 -6.89
CA THR A 77 8.64 -0.90 -8.16
C THR A 77 8.17 -2.34 -8.08
N ASP A 78 8.17 -3.04 -9.21
CA ASP A 78 7.80 -4.46 -9.29
C ASP A 78 6.42 -4.79 -8.68
N LEU A 79 5.47 -3.83 -8.72
CA LEU A 79 4.17 -3.97 -8.07
C LEU A 79 3.32 -5.05 -8.76
N SER A 80 2.86 -6.00 -7.95
CA SER A 80 1.96 -7.09 -8.34
C SER A 80 0.76 -7.15 -7.41
N VAL A 81 -0.34 -7.71 -7.91
CA VAL A 81 -1.62 -7.83 -7.17
C VAL A 81 -2.15 -9.26 -7.25
N GLU A 82 -2.66 -9.77 -6.13
CA GLU A 82 -3.39 -11.03 -6.04
C GLU A 82 -4.82 -10.74 -5.54
N PRO A 83 -5.89 -11.16 -6.24
CA PRO A 83 -7.24 -11.01 -5.75
C PRO A 83 -7.46 -11.80 -4.44
N VAL A 84 -8.02 -11.14 -3.43
CA VAL A 84 -8.34 -11.75 -2.13
C VAL A 84 -9.75 -11.40 -1.69
N GLN A 85 -10.28 -12.14 -0.71
CA GLN A 85 -11.48 -11.71 0.00
C GLN A 85 -11.16 -10.55 0.95
N PRO A 86 -12.13 -9.68 1.28
CA PRO A 86 -11.90 -8.59 2.23
C PRO A 86 -11.31 -9.10 3.55
N GLY A 87 -10.21 -8.50 3.99
CA GLY A 87 -9.49 -8.84 5.21
C GLY A 87 -8.61 -10.10 5.13
N GLN A 88 -8.72 -10.88 4.06
CA GLN A 88 -7.91 -12.10 3.88
C GLN A 88 -6.44 -11.74 3.62
N GLY A 89 -6.15 -10.68 2.87
CA GLY A 89 -4.80 -10.20 2.63
C GLY A 89 -4.13 -9.81 3.94
N TRP A 90 -4.85 -9.04 4.77
CA TRP A 90 -4.39 -8.67 6.11
C TRP A 90 -4.12 -9.87 7.01
N ALA A 91 -5.02 -10.86 7.04
CA ALA A 91 -4.85 -12.07 7.82
C ALA A 91 -3.58 -12.86 7.42
N ARG A 92 -3.23 -12.89 6.13
CA ARG A 92 -2.04 -13.60 5.61
C ARG A 92 -0.71 -12.93 5.96
N ILE A 93 -0.72 -11.63 6.25
CA ILE A 93 0.49 -10.84 6.54
C ILE A 93 0.52 -10.33 7.99
N ALA A 94 -0.39 -10.81 8.84
CA ALA A 94 -0.55 -10.32 10.20
C ALA A 94 0.67 -10.59 11.10
N ASP A 95 1.44 -11.65 10.81
CA ASP A 95 2.65 -12.06 11.52
C ASP A 95 3.90 -11.26 11.09
N ARG A 96 3.79 -10.45 10.04
CA ARG A 96 4.90 -9.68 9.48
C ARG A 96 5.09 -8.35 10.21
N PRO A 97 6.33 -7.88 10.37
CA PRO A 97 6.59 -6.56 10.93
C PRO A 97 5.99 -5.45 10.06
N ARG A 98 5.66 -4.31 10.66
CA ARG A 98 5.23 -3.12 9.91
C ARG A 98 6.39 -2.59 9.06
N LEU A 99 6.06 -2.03 7.90
CA LEU A 99 7.01 -1.36 7.01
C LEU A 99 7.67 -0.17 7.70
N TRP A 100 6.86 0.59 8.44
CA TRP A 100 7.31 1.68 9.26
C TRP A 100 7.71 1.10 10.62
N ALA A 101 8.99 1.24 10.98
CA ALA A 101 9.38 1.06 12.37
C ALA A 101 8.54 2.04 13.20
N SER A 102 7.91 1.56 14.27
CA SER A 102 7.35 2.46 15.28
C SER A 102 8.49 3.36 15.74
N ALA A 103 8.35 4.67 15.50
CA ALA A 103 9.29 5.67 15.98
C ALA A 103 9.44 5.62 17.50
#